data_AF-R9LVD6-F1
#
_entry.id   AF-R9LVD6-F1
#
_cell.length_a   1.000
_cell.length_b   1.000
_cell.length_c   1.000
_cell.angle_alpha   90.00
_cell.angle_beta   90.00
_cell.angle_gamma   90.00
#
_symmetry.space_group_name_H-M   'P 1'
#
loop_
_entity.id
_entity.type
_entity.pdbx_description
1 polymer ?
#
loop_
_entity_poly.entity_id
_entity_poly.type
_entity_poly.pdbx_seq_one_letter_code
_entity_poly.pdbx_strand_id
1 'polypeptide(L)'
;MPNLCQTAIPLTAIRRVQVYINSPRKSLSAIKKATGADYIINGTLYNMSTGAVNCHLKADGKVIAKPGYTVYGLSWDTGKDMRMEVLPCPRRNYIACTPLIINGVSLAKLTYDPGQGGIRPRSAIGLQGDQLDLYCTTSGKTPERLRDELAKAGWTQAVMLDGGGSAQCDFAGQKITSSRKVQHLILVYLDQEPEEPKGEKPMVEINAYSKTKDSSKKLSANFTVKEFACSDGSDAVLVAPRLVMVLQSIRSHFGKAVTINSGYRTPQKNAAVGGAAQSQHCYGTAADIVVKGVAPAQVAAYAREIMPDWGGVGIYERQGFTHVDVREIKADWKGA
;
A
#
# COMPACT_ATOMS: atom_id res chain seq x y z
N MET A 1 -5.03 -13.70 -18.42
CA MET A 1 -4.33 -12.45 -18.05
C MET A 1 -4.84 -11.34 -18.96
N PRO A 2 -4.96 -10.10 -18.50
CA PRO A 2 -5.38 -9.00 -19.36
C PRO A 2 -4.38 -8.79 -20.51
N ASN A 3 -4.88 -8.42 -21.69
CA ASN A 3 -4.04 -8.08 -22.84
C ASN A 3 -3.50 -6.64 -22.78
N LEU A 4 -4.04 -5.84 -21.85
CA LEU A 4 -3.68 -4.46 -21.58
C LEU A 4 -3.78 -4.20 -20.07
N CYS A 5 -2.72 -3.65 -19.49
CA CYS A 5 -2.73 -3.03 -18.19
C CYS A 5 -2.41 -1.55 -18.37
N GLN A 6 -3.22 -0.69 -17.75
CA GLN A 6 -2.98 0.74 -17.73
C GLN A 6 -3.45 1.33 -16.41
N THR A 7 -2.79 2.38 -15.94
CA THR A 7 -3.16 3.08 -14.71
C THR A 7 -2.66 4.52 -14.78
N ALA A 8 -3.40 5.41 -14.13
CA ALA A 8 -3.05 6.81 -13.93
C ALA A 8 -2.92 7.06 -12.42
N ILE A 9 -1.83 7.67 -12.00
CA ILE A 9 -1.46 7.85 -10.60
C ILE A 9 -1.26 9.35 -10.35
N PRO A 10 -2.04 10.01 -9.47
CA PRO A 10 -1.77 11.41 -9.12
C PRO A 10 -0.33 11.57 -8.63
N LEU A 11 0.43 12.51 -9.20
CA LEU A 11 1.81 12.76 -8.79
C LEU A 11 1.91 13.11 -7.30
N THR A 12 0.89 13.77 -6.76
CA THR A 12 0.78 14.10 -5.33
C THR A 12 0.73 12.88 -4.41
N ALA A 13 0.17 11.76 -4.90
CA ALA A 13 0.07 10.49 -4.18
C ALA A 13 1.37 9.67 -4.23
N ILE A 14 2.40 10.09 -4.99
CA ILE A 14 3.63 9.31 -5.15
C ILE A 14 4.65 9.68 -4.06
N ARG A 15 4.89 8.79 -3.11
CA ARG A 15 5.99 8.93 -2.14
C ARG A 15 7.36 8.92 -2.82
N ARG A 16 7.55 7.97 -3.74
CA ARG A 16 8.85 7.71 -4.36
C ARG A 16 8.70 6.99 -5.71
N VAL A 17 9.57 7.32 -6.66
CA VAL A 17 9.82 6.51 -7.87
C VAL A 17 11.28 6.07 -7.89
N GLN A 18 11.51 4.79 -8.12
CA GLN A 18 12.82 4.18 -8.14
C GLN A 18 13.13 3.57 -9.50
N VAL A 19 14.32 3.87 -10.03
CA VAL A 19 14.97 3.00 -11.02
C VAL A 19 15.60 1.81 -10.29
N TYR A 20 15.01 0.62 -10.43
CA TYR A 20 15.47 -0.60 -9.78
C TYR A 20 16.37 -1.42 -10.70
N ILE A 21 17.54 -1.81 -10.20
CA ILE A 21 18.51 -2.64 -10.91
C ILE A 21 18.37 -4.09 -10.46
N ASN A 22 17.81 -4.93 -11.32
CA ASN A 22 17.50 -6.32 -11.07
C ASN A 22 18.68 -7.26 -11.39
N SER A 23 19.86 -6.98 -10.84
CA SER A 23 21.05 -7.83 -11.00
C SER A 23 20.82 -9.29 -10.58
N PRO A 24 20.03 -9.61 -9.52
CA PRO A 24 19.73 -11.00 -9.17
C PRO A 24 18.69 -11.67 -10.10
N ARG A 25 18.21 -10.98 -11.14
CA ARG A 25 17.23 -11.48 -12.12
C ARG A 25 15.98 -12.09 -11.44
N LYS A 26 15.41 -11.34 -10.50
CA LYS A 26 14.17 -11.71 -9.79
C LYS A 26 12.95 -11.55 -10.70
N SER A 27 11.88 -12.31 -10.41
CA SER A 27 10.56 -12.11 -11.03
C SER A 27 9.86 -10.87 -10.47
N LEU A 28 8.85 -10.34 -11.18
CA LEU A 28 8.05 -9.20 -10.69
C LEU A 28 7.46 -9.45 -9.31
N SER A 29 6.90 -10.64 -9.07
CA SER A 29 6.33 -11.01 -7.77
C SER A 29 7.38 -10.97 -6.65
N ALA A 30 8.59 -11.50 -6.91
CA ALA A 30 9.67 -11.47 -5.93
C ALA A 30 10.19 -10.04 -5.68
N ILE A 31 10.24 -9.20 -6.71
CA ILE A 31 10.61 -7.78 -6.56
C ILE A 31 9.55 -7.04 -5.75
N LYS A 32 8.26 -7.20 -6.08
CA LYS A 32 7.14 -6.58 -5.37
C LYS A 32 7.15 -6.97 -3.89
N LYS A 33 7.27 -8.27 -3.59
CA LYS A 33 7.37 -8.77 -2.21
C LYS A 33 8.57 -8.21 -1.45
N ALA A 34 9.73 -8.10 -2.09
CA ALA A 34 10.96 -7.65 -1.43
C ALA A 34 11.02 -6.12 -1.24
N THR A 35 10.35 -5.36 -2.09
CA THR A 35 10.47 -3.89 -2.12
C THR A 35 9.25 -3.18 -1.57
N GLY A 36 8.07 -3.82 -1.57
CA GLY A 36 6.81 -3.17 -1.24
C GLY A 36 6.37 -2.15 -2.28
N ALA A 37 6.83 -2.25 -3.54
CA ALA A 37 6.39 -1.34 -4.60
C ALA A 37 4.92 -1.57 -4.97
N ASP A 38 4.16 -0.49 -5.08
CA ASP A 38 2.74 -0.54 -5.44
C ASP A 38 2.58 -0.84 -6.94
N TYR A 39 3.42 -0.20 -7.77
CA TYR A 39 3.45 -0.40 -9.22
C TYR A 39 4.86 -0.73 -9.71
N ILE A 40 4.93 -1.63 -10.68
CA ILE A 40 6.17 -2.05 -11.35
C ILE A 40 5.95 -2.06 -12.86
N ILE A 41 6.88 -1.48 -13.61
CA ILE A 41 6.97 -1.58 -15.06
C ILE A 41 8.42 -1.87 -15.47
N ASN A 42 8.63 -2.57 -16.58
CA ASN A 42 9.99 -2.72 -17.12
C ASN A 42 10.62 -1.36 -17.48
N GLY A 43 11.94 -1.32 -17.58
CA GLY A 43 12.70 -0.12 -17.89
C GLY A 43 13.10 0.01 -19.36
N THR A 44 14.24 0.65 -19.56
CA THR A 44 14.79 0.96 -20.88
C THR A 44 15.54 -0.23 -21.51
N LEU A 45 15.93 -0.05 -22.77
CA LEU A 45 16.68 -1.00 -23.58
C LEU A 45 18.06 -1.27 -23.02
N TYR A 46 18.45 -2.53 -23.09
CA TYR A 46 19.78 -2.98 -22.74
C TYR A 46 20.16 -4.18 -23.61
N ASN A 47 21.46 -4.37 -23.79
CA ASN A 47 21.99 -5.55 -24.44
C ASN A 47 21.85 -6.75 -23.49
N MET A 48 21.10 -7.78 -23.90
CA MET A 48 20.83 -8.96 -23.07
C MET A 48 22.09 -9.78 -22.75
N SER A 49 23.09 -9.76 -23.64
CA SER A 49 24.33 -10.53 -23.49
C SER A 49 25.32 -9.84 -22.56
N THR A 50 25.46 -8.52 -22.65
CA THR A 50 26.44 -7.75 -21.88
C THR A 50 25.85 -7.05 -20.66
N GLY A 51 24.53 -6.88 -20.61
CA GLY A 51 23.84 -6.06 -19.61
C GLY A 51 24.05 -4.56 -19.76
N ALA A 52 24.70 -4.10 -20.83
CA ALA A 52 24.93 -2.68 -21.09
C ALA A 52 23.61 -1.97 -21.44
N VAL A 53 23.36 -0.82 -20.82
CA VAL A 53 22.17 0.00 -21.07
C VAL A 53 22.38 0.88 -22.29
N ASN A 54 21.42 0.90 -23.21
CA ASN A 54 21.56 1.55 -24.52
C ASN A 54 21.09 3.02 -24.51
N CYS A 55 20.24 3.39 -23.56
CA CYS A 55 19.63 4.71 -23.45
C CYS A 55 20.13 5.44 -22.20
N HIS A 56 19.87 6.75 -22.12
CA HIS A 56 20.12 7.50 -20.88
C HIS A 56 19.37 6.86 -19.71
N LEU A 57 20.12 6.51 -18.66
CA LEU A 57 19.58 5.99 -17.41
C LEU A 57 20.43 6.49 -16.24
N LYS A 58 19.77 7.06 -15.24
CA LYS A 58 20.38 7.45 -13.97
C LYS A 58 19.47 7.02 -12.83
N ALA A 59 20.07 6.40 -11.83
CA ALA A 59 19.38 5.90 -10.65
C ALA A 59 20.04 6.50 -9.41
N ASP A 60 19.26 7.22 -8.63
CA ASP A 60 19.65 7.78 -7.33
C ASP A 60 21.00 8.51 -7.35
N GLY A 61 21.16 9.42 -8.30
CA GLY A 61 22.38 10.21 -8.48
C GLY A 61 23.45 9.52 -9.32
N LYS A 62 23.42 8.18 -9.45
CA LYS A 62 24.40 7.41 -10.21
C LYS A 62 23.99 7.29 -11.68
N VAL A 63 24.82 7.83 -12.57
CA VAL A 63 24.67 7.64 -14.02
C VAL A 63 24.99 6.18 -14.36
N ILE A 64 24.02 5.47 -14.91
CA ILE A 64 24.18 4.08 -15.36
C ILE A 64 24.56 4.04 -16.84
N ALA A 65 23.93 4.89 -17.65
CA ALA A 65 24.30 5.09 -19.04
C ALA A 65 24.07 6.53 -19.48
N LYS A 66 25.00 7.02 -20.32
CA LYS A 66 25.01 8.36 -20.91
C LYS A 66 25.54 8.27 -22.34
N PRO A 67 24.74 7.81 -23.32
CA PRO A 67 25.16 7.78 -24.71
C PRO A 67 25.40 9.21 -25.25
N GLY A 68 26.17 9.32 -26.33
CA GLY A 68 26.64 10.58 -26.93
C GLY A 68 25.59 11.39 -27.69
N TYR A 69 24.32 11.33 -27.29
CA TYR A 69 23.21 12.10 -27.87
C TYR A 69 22.35 12.71 -26.77
N THR A 70 21.53 13.71 -27.09
CA THR A 70 20.48 14.21 -26.19
C THR A 70 19.11 13.74 -26.66
N VAL A 71 18.20 13.50 -25.73
CA VAL A 71 16.84 13.05 -26.05
C VAL A 71 15.89 13.48 -24.95
N TYR A 72 14.62 13.71 -25.28
CA TYR A 72 13.61 13.87 -24.24
C TYR A 72 13.41 12.56 -23.46
N GLY A 73 13.22 12.66 -22.15
CA GLY A 73 12.86 11.52 -21.31
C GLY A 73 12.31 12.01 -19.98
N LEU A 74 11.90 11.09 -19.12
CA LEU A 74 11.37 11.45 -17.81
C LEU A 74 12.49 11.56 -16.78
N SER A 75 12.42 12.58 -15.94
CA SER A 75 13.36 12.85 -14.85
C SER A 75 12.64 13.28 -13.58
N TRP A 76 13.22 12.93 -12.42
CA TRP A 76 12.66 13.19 -11.10
C TRP A 76 13.73 13.09 -9.99
N ASP A 77 13.49 13.76 -8.87
CA ASP A 77 14.27 13.59 -7.65
C ASP A 77 13.59 12.62 -6.69
N THR A 78 12.30 12.80 -6.43
CA THR A 78 11.51 11.92 -5.54
C THR A 78 10.44 11.15 -6.32
N GLY A 79 9.73 11.79 -7.23
CA GLY A 79 8.64 11.19 -7.99
C GLY A 79 7.47 12.15 -8.21
N LYS A 80 7.08 12.92 -7.18
CA LYS A 80 6.02 13.95 -7.27
C LYS A 80 6.40 15.06 -8.25
N ASP A 81 7.70 15.29 -8.38
CA ASP A 81 8.32 16.32 -9.19
C ASP A 81 8.66 15.85 -10.62
N MET A 82 8.13 14.69 -11.02
CA MET A 82 8.42 14.08 -12.30
C MET A 82 7.96 14.96 -13.45
N ARG A 83 8.81 15.05 -14.46
CA ARG A 83 8.57 15.82 -15.68
C ARG A 83 9.42 15.29 -16.84
N MET A 84 9.04 15.60 -18.06
CA MET A 84 9.87 15.35 -19.23
C MET A 84 10.90 16.47 -19.41
N GLU A 85 12.17 16.09 -19.56
CA GLU A 85 13.28 17.01 -19.79
C GLU A 85 14.20 16.46 -20.88
N VAL A 86 15.06 17.32 -21.43
CA VAL A 86 16.17 16.88 -22.28
C VAL A 86 17.21 16.19 -21.40
N LEU A 87 17.52 14.94 -21.72
CA LEU A 87 18.47 14.11 -21.01
C LEU A 87 19.83 14.10 -21.73
N PRO A 88 20.94 14.06 -20.97
CA PRO A 88 21.00 13.94 -19.51
C PRO A 88 20.72 15.28 -18.80
N CYS A 89 20.12 15.22 -17.61
CA CYS A 89 19.79 16.38 -16.78
C CYS A 89 20.33 16.22 -15.34
N PRO A 90 20.35 17.27 -14.50
CA PRO A 90 20.97 17.20 -13.18
C PRO A 90 20.19 16.38 -12.14
N ARG A 91 18.90 16.08 -12.39
CA ARG A 91 18.01 15.32 -11.47
C ARG A 91 18.63 14.01 -10.99
N ARG A 92 18.22 13.54 -9.81
CA ARG A 92 18.71 12.28 -9.23
C ARG A 92 18.40 11.08 -10.11
N ASN A 93 17.25 11.06 -10.76
CA ASN A 93 16.81 9.96 -11.60
C ASN A 93 16.41 10.47 -12.99
N TYR A 94 16.71 9.67 -14.01
CA TYR A 94 16.11 9.84 -15.33
C TYR A 94 16.11 8.54 -16.12
N ILE A 95 15.17 8.44 -17.07
CA ILE A 95 15.07 7.34 -18.02
C ILE A 95 14.69 7.87 -19.41
N ALA A 96 15.42 7.43 -20.41
CA ALA A 96 15.08 7.59 -21.83
C ALA A 96 14.85 6.24 -22.48
N CYS A 97 14.09 6.24 -23.56
CA CYS A 97 14.09 5.23 -24.60
C CYS A 97 13.61 5.91 -25.88
N THR A 98 12.38 5.68 -26.33
CA THR A 98 11.83 6.35 -27.52
C THR A 98 10.74 7.35 -27.10
N PRO A 99 10.98 8.67 -27.18
CA PRO A 99 9.93 9.66 -26.97
C PRO A 99 8.83 9.51 -28.02
N LEU A 100 7.58 9.63 -27.59
CA LEU A 100 6.40 9.52 -28.45
C LEU A 100 5.64 10.85 -28.51
N ILE A 101 5.44 11.48 -27.37
CA ILE A 101 4.65 12.70 -27.20
C ILE A 101 5.43 13.67 -26.31
N ILE A 102 5.52 14.93 -26.72
CA ILE A 102 6.19 16.00 -25.98
C ILE A 102 5.26 17.20 -25.92
N ASN A 103 4.92 17.65 -24.71
CA ASN A 103 4.06 18.82 -24.48
C ASN A 103 2.75 18.79 -25.28
N GLY A 104 2.09 17.63 -25.32
CA GLY A 104 0.85 17.39 -26.05
C GLY A 104 1.03 17.15 -27.55
N VAL A 105 2.25 17.24 -28.09
CA VAL A 105 2.54 17.05 -29.50
C VAL A 105 3.04 15.64 -29.78
N SER A 106 2.26 14.88 -30.55
CA SER A 106 2.68 13.60 -31.11
C SER A 106 3.83 13.79 -32.10
N LEU A 107 4.98 13.16 -31.83
CA LEU A 107 6.15 13.27 -32.69
C LEU A 107 5.89 12.60 -34.04
N ALA A 108 5.86 13.38 -35.12
CA ALA A 108 5.58 12.89 -36.47
C ALA A 108 6.56 11.80 -36.93
N LYS A 109 7.86 11.99 -36.66
CA LYS A 109 8.93 11.02 -36.93
C LYS A 109 9.53 10.54 -35.61
N LEU A 110 9.39 9.25 -35.34
CA LEU A 110 10.01 8.61 -34.18
C LEU A 110 11.45 8.21 -34.51
N THR A 111 12.37 8.45 -33.57
CA THR A 111 13.77 8.05 -33.70
C THR A 111 14.04 6.91 -32.74
N TYR A 112 14.29 5.72 -33.29
CA TYR A 112 14.56 4.51 -32.53
C TYR A 112 15.43 3.53 -33.33
N ASP A 113 16.08 2.61 -32.64
CA ASP A 113 16.80 1.51 -33.28
C ASP A 113 15.82 0.60 -34.05
N PRO A 114 16.13 0.13 -35.28
CA PRO A 114 15.23 -0.70 -36.08
C PRO A 114 14.65 -1.92 -35.34
N GLY A 115 15.39 -2.50 -34.40
CA GLY A 115 14.92 -3.61 -33.56
C GLY A 115 13.73 -3.27 -32.67
N GLN A 116 13.54 -1.98 -32.35
CA GLN A 116 12.36 -1.48 -31.61
C GLN A 116 11.12 -1.34 -32.49
N GLY A 117 11.28 -1.30 -33.82
CA GLY A 117 10.17 -1.17 -34.76
C GLY A 117 9.25 -2.40 -34.81
N GLY A 118 8.27 -2.35 -35.72
CA GLY A 118 7.34 -3.43 -36.01
C GLY A 118 6.26 -3.67 -34.95
N ILE A 119 5.44 -4.70 -35.15
CA ILE A 119 4.30 -5.03 -34.29
C ILE A 119 4.78 -5.92 -33.13
N ARG A 120 4.80 -5.39 -31.90
CA ARG A 120 5.29 -6.09 -30.70
C ARG A 120 4.49 -5.71 -29.46
N PRO A 121 4.48 -6.53 -28.40
CA PRO A 121 4.11 -6.07 -27.06
C PRO A 121 4.85 -4.78 -26.69
N ARG A 122 4.17 -3.86 -25.99
CA ARG A 122 4.70 -2.53 -25.67
C ARG A 122 4.47 -2.17 -24.22
N SER A 123 5.36 -1.35 -23.70
CA SER A 123 5.17 -0.60 -22.47
C SER A 123 5.55 0.87 -22.67
N ALA A 124 4.91 1.74 -21.92
CA ALA A 124 5.17 3.18 -21.93
C ALA A 124 4.95 3.79 -20.55
N ILE A 125 5.64 4.89 -20.32
CA ILE A 125 5.53 5.73 -19.13
C ILE A 125 5.40 7.18 -19.58
N GLY A 126 4.54 7.95 -18.94
CA GLY A 126 4.22 9.30 -19.39
C GLY A 126 3.45 10.11 -18.37
N LEU A 127 3.05 11.32 -18.77
CA LEU A 127 2.29 12.23 -17.93
C LEU A 127 1.06 12.76 -18.67
N GLN A 128 -0.04 12.87 -17.94
CA GLN A 128 -1.27 13.55 -18.31
C GLN A 128 -1.61 14.57 -17.21
N GLY A 129 -1.31 15.85 -17.45
CA GLY A 129 -1.48 16.87 -16.42
C GLY A 129 -0.62 16.59 -15.18
N ASP A 130 -1.27 16.41 -14.04
CA ASP A 130 -0.67 16.11 -12.73
C ASP A 130 -0.64 14.60 -12.40
N GLN A 131 -0.78 13.73 -13.41
CA GLN A 131 -0.81 12.29 -13.25
C GLN A 131 0.36 11.62 -13.97
N LEU A 132 0.92 10.59 -13.32
CA LEU A 132 1.82 9.60 -13.90
C LEU A 132 1.01 8.48 -14.52
N ASP A 133 1.15 8.28 -15.81
CA ASP A 133 0.51 7.19 -16.52
C ASP A 133 1.49 6.06 -16.84
N LEU A 134 1.03 4.83 -16.61
CA LEU A 134 1.74 3.60 -16.92
C LEU A 134 0.90 2.75 -17.86
N TYR A 135 1.55 2.20 -18.88
CA TYR A 135 0.89 1.41 -19.92
C TYR A 135 1.72 0.17 -20.25
N CYS A 136 1.08 -0.99 -20.35
CA CYS A 136 1.70 -2.22 -20.82
C CYS A 136 0.68 -3.09 -21.55
N THR A 137 1.06 -3.66 -22.70
CA THR A 137 0.16 -4.50 -23.51
C THR A 137 0.90 -5.68 -24.13
N THR A 138 0.22 -6.81 -24.22
CA THR A 138 0.65 -7.95 -25.03
C THR A 138 0.12 -7.88 -26.47
N SER A 139 -0.90 -7.05 -26.72
CA SER A 139 -1.40 -6.78 -28.08
C SER A 139 -0.34 -6.02 -28.87
N GLY A 140 0.16 -6.66 -29.93
CA GLY A 140 1.23 -6.11 -30.75
C GLY A 140 0.89 -4.73 -31.34
N LYS A 141 1.81 -3.76 -31.20
CA LYS A 141 1.70 -2.42 -31.76
C LYS A 141 3.02 -1.94 -32.35
N THR A 142 2.94 -1.13 -33.41
CA THR A 142 4.08 -0.30 -33.85
C THR A 142 4.27 0.86 -32.87
N PRO A 143 5.48 1.45 -32.79
CA PRO A 143 5.70 2.65 -31.98
C PRO A 143 4.76 3.81 -32.34
N GLU A 144 4.45 4.01 -33.62
CA GLU A 144 3.53 5.05 -34.11
C GLU A 144 2.10 4.79 -33.65
N ARG A 145 1.63 3.54 -33.76
CA ARG A 145 0.28 3.18 -33.30
C ARG A 145 0.16 3.35 -31.79
N LEU A 146 1.20 3.00 -31.03
CA LEU A 146 1.25 3.25 -29.60
C LEU A 146 1.18 4.75 -29.31
N ARG A 147 1.99 5.59 -29.98
CA ARG A 147 1.93 7.05 -29.85
C ARG A 147 0.52 7.57 -30.08
N ASP A 148 -0.13 7.17 -31.16
CA ASP A 148 -1.45 7.68 -31.55
C ASP A 148 -2.53 7.26 -30.55
N GLU A 149 -2.45 6.04 -30.02
CA GLU A 149 -3.36 5.55 -28.98
C GLU A 149 -3.16 6.31 -27.65
N LEU A 150 -1.92 6.53 -27.21
CA LEU A 150 -1.63 7.29 -25.99
C LEU A 150 -2.05 8.76 -26.12
N ALA A 151 -1.82 9.38 -27.27
CA ALA A 151 -2.26 10.75 -27.55
C ALA A 151 -3.78 10.85 -27.52
N LYS A 152 -4.49 9.88 -28.12
CA LYS A 152 -5.95 9.81 -28.06
C LYS A 152 -6.47 9.58 -26.63
N ALA A 153 -5.69 8.92 -25.78
CA ALA A 153 -6.01 8.74 -24.37
C ALA A 153 -5.75 10.00 -23.51
N GLY A 154 -5.20 11.07 -24.10
CA GLY A 154 -4.97 12.35 -23.42
C GLY A 154 -3.56 12.53 -22.87
N TRP A 155 -2.63 11.60 -23.14
CA TRP A 155 -1.27 11.71 -22.65
C TRP A 155 -0.58 12.91 -23.31
N THR A 156 0.04 13.74 -22.47
CA THR A 156 0.74 14.95 -22.92
C THR A 156 2.25 14.75 -23.05
N GLN A 157 2.79 13.74 -22.37
CA GLN A 157 4.20 13.37 -22.41
C GLN A 157 4.28 11.85 -22.40
N ALA A 158 5.07 11.24 -23.27
CA ALA A 158 5.15 9.78 -23.33
C ALA A 158 6.51 9.30 -23.83
N VAL A 159 7.06 8.28 -23.15
CA VAL A 159 8.25 7.53 -23.56
C VAL A 159 7.86 6.05 -23.68
N MET A 160 8.07 5.47 -24.87
CA MET A 160 8.00 4.02 -25.06
C MET A 160 9.22 3.37 -24.42
N LEU A 161 9.01 2.36 -23.60
CA LEU A 161 10.04 1.58 -22.90
C LEU A 161 10.47 0.36 -23.73
N ASP A 162 11.33 -0.49 -23.17
CA ASP A 162 11.73 -1.72 -23.85
C ASP A 162 10.50 -2.64 -24.11
N GLY A 163 10.34 -3.08 -25.35
CA GLY A 163 9.16 -3.78 -25.83
C GLY A 163 9.38 -5.29 -26.01
N GLY A 164 8.49 -5.92 -26.78
CA GLY A 164 8.58 -7.33 -27.10
C GLY A 164 8.61 -8.20 -25.84
N GLY A 165 9.56 -9.13 -25.77
CA GLY A 165 9.71 -10.01 -24.62
C GLY A 165 10.09 -9.30 -23.30
N SER A 166 10.40 -8.00 -23.31
CA SER A 166 10.66 -7.24 -22.08
C SER A 166 9.42 -6.59 -21.48
N ALA A 167 8.35 -6.40 -22.28
CA ALA A 167 7.13 -5.73 -21.84
C ALA A 167 6.45 -6.53 -20.71
N GLN A 168 6.49 -5.97 -19.50
CA GLN A 168 5.91 -6.58 -18.31
C GLN A 168 5.62 -5.53 -17.24
N CYS A 169 4.59 -5.81 -16.43
CA CYS A 169 4.15 -4.91 -15.37
C CYS A 169 3.40 -5.63 -14.26
N ASP A 170 3.31 -4.96 -13.12
CA ASP A 170 2.38 -5.23 -12.03
C ASP A 170 1.83 -3.88 -11.55
N PHE A 171 0.62 -3.54 -11.97
CA PHE A 171 -0.08 -2.30 -11.59
C PHE A 171 -1.13 -2.64 -10.54
N ALA A 172 -0.74 -2.56 -9.26
CA ALA A 172 -1.63 -2.89 -8.14
C ALA A 172 -2.36 -4.25 -8.31
N GLY A 173 -1.68 -5.27 -8.85
CA GLY A 173 -2.26 -6.61 -9.06
C GLY A 173 -2.74 -6.89 -10.48
N GLN A 174 -2.92 -5.87 -11.34
CA GLN A 174 -3.10 -6.08 -12.78
C GLN A 174 -1.74 -6.36 -13.43
N LYS A 175 -1.56 -7.55 -14.00
CA LYS A 175 -0.25 -8.04 -14.41
C LYS A 175 -0.20 -8.45 -15.88
N ILE A 176 0.88 -8.04 -16.52
CA ILE A 176 1.40 -8.67 -17.73
C ILE A 176 2.79 -9.19 -17.36
N THR A 177 2.98 -10.50 -17.48
CA THR A 177 4.24 -11.15 -17.14
C THR A 177 4.96 -11.62 -18.40
N SER A 178 6.29 -11.59 -18.36
CA SER A 178 7.15 -12.22 -19.35
C SER A 178 8.05 -13.26 -18.67
N SER A 179 8.46 -14.28 -19.42
CA SER A 179 9.52 -15.20 -18.99
C SER A 179 10.87 -14.50 -18.84
N ARG A 180 11.05 -13.34 -19.49
CA ARG A 180 12.28 -12.55 -19.43
C ARG A 180 12.39 -11.81 -18.10
N LYS A 181 13.46 -12.07 -17.36
CA LYS A 181 13.85 -11.33 -16.16
C LYS A 181 14.63 -10.07 -16.56
N VAL A 182 13.92 -8.96 -16.75
CA VAL A 182 14.51 -7.68 -17.19
C VAL A 182 15.45 -7.09 -16.15
N GLN A 183 16.47 -6.37 -16.61
CA GLN A 183 17.54 -5.82 -15.76
C GLN A 183 17.16 -4.51 -15.08
N HIS A 184 16.32 -3.69 -15.70
CA HIS A 184 15.91 -2.39 -15.18
C HIS A 184 14.40 -2.34 -15.10
N LEU A 185 13.88 -1.81 -14.01
CA LEU A 185 12.46 -1.59 -13.79
C LEU A 185 12.25 -0.22 -13.17
N ILE A 186 11.07 0.35 -13.39
CA ILE A 186 10.58 1.50 -12.64
C ILE A 186 9.60 0.99 -11.60
N LEU A 187 9.86 1.32 -10.34
CA LEU A 187 9.04 0.97 -9.19
C LEU A 187 8.43 2.27 -8.66
N VAL A 188 7.12 2.31 -8.52
CA VAL A 188 6.38 3.44 -7.95
C VAL A 188 5.89 3.03 -6.56
N TYR A 189 6.13 3.91 -5.61
CA TYR A 189 5.68 3.79 -4.23
C TYR A 189 4.74 4.94 -3.95
N LEU A 190 3.52 4.64 -3.54
CA LEU A 190 2.58 5.65 -3.12
C LEU A 190 2.89 6.11 -1.70
N ASP A 191 2.53 7.35 -1.41
CA ASP A 191 2.19 7.74 -0.04
C ASP A 191 0.90 7.01 0.24
N GLN A 192 0.95 6.08 1.19
CA GLN A 192 -0.29 5.48 1.63
C GLN A 192 -1.05 6.56 2.41
N GLU A 193 -1.95 7.27 1.74
CA GLU A 193 -3.21 7.59 2.41
C GLU A 193 -3.82 6.23 2.81
N PRO A 194 -4.39 6.09 4.01
CA PRO A 194 -5.01 4.83 4.40
C PRO A 194 -6.17 4.52 3.45
N GLU A 195 -5.88 3.81 2.37
CA GLU A 195 -6.87 3.31 1.45
C GLU A 195 -7.48 2.08 2.14
N GLU A 196 -8.70 2.26 2.66
CA GLU A 196 -9.50 1.16 3.19
C GLU A 196 -9.71 0.12 2.08
N PRO A 197 -9.32 -1.15 2.29
CA PRO A 197 -9.58 -2.19 1.30
C PRO A 197 -11.08 -2.40 1.16
N LYS A 198 -11.61 -2.09 -0.04
CA LYS A 198 -12.94 -2.53 -0.48
C LYS A 198 -12.95 -4.06 -0.53
N GLY A 199 -13.63 -4.67 0.45
CA GLY A 199 -14.10 -6.05 0.37
C GLY A 199 -13.17 -7.09 0.97
N GLU A 200 -12.92 -7.00 2.26
CA GLU A 200 -13.14 -8.07 3.27
C GLU A 200 -12.73 -7.48 4.63
N LYS A 201 -13.72 -7.07 5.44
CA LYS A 201 -13.65 -6.65 6.86
C LYS A 201 -12.33 -5.98 7.30
N PRO A 202 -12.27 -4.65 7.48
CA PRO A 202 -11.03 -3.99 7.87
C PRO A 202 -10.37 -4.63 9.10
N MET A 203 -9.05 -4.81 9.01
CA MET A 203 -8.28 -5.45 10.05
C MET A 203 -7.90 -4.38 11.06
N VAL A 204 -8.63 -4.30 12.17
CA VAL A 204 -8.05 -3.77 13.39
C VAL A 204 -6.74 -4.53 13.63
N GLU A 205 -5.60 -3.84 13.65
CA GLU A 205 -4.30 -4.47 13.95
C GLU A 205 -4.41 -5.22 15.29
N ILE A 206 -4.04 -6.50 15.30
CA ILE A 206 -4.06 -7.34 16.50
C ILE A 206 -2.63 -7.77 16.83
N ASN A 207 -2.18 -7.44 18.03
CA ASN A 207 -0.93 -7.96 18.55
C ASN A 207 -1.19 -9.23 19.34
N ALA A 208 -0.35 -10.24 19.11
CA ALA A 208 -0.33 -11.48 19.89
C ALA A 208 0.78 -11.42 20.95
N TYR A 209 0.42 -11.83 22.17
CA TYR A 209 1.33 -11.92 23.30
C TYR A 209 1.17 -13.27 24.01
N SER A 210 2.17 -13.60 24.83
CA SER A 210 2.15 -14.75 25.72
C SER A 210 1.90 -14.27 27.16
N LYS A 211 0.87 -14.79 27.83
CA LYS A 211 0.54 -14.45 29.22
C LYS A 211 1.70 -14.80 30.15
N THR A 212 2.37 -15.92 29.91
CA THR A 212 3.50 -16.38 30.73
C THR A 212 4.74 -15.52 30.53
N LYS A 213 5.03 -15.08 29.29
CA LYS A 213 6.24 -14.30 28.97
C LYS A 213 6.07 -12.79 29.09
N ASP A 214 4.93 -12.27 28.65
CA ASP A 214 4.68 -10.84 28.46
C ASP A 214 3.78 -10.23 29.55
N SER A 215 3.42 -10.96 30.62
CA SER A 215 2.43 -10.51 31.62
C SER A 215 2.60 -9.06 32.10
N SER A 216 3.83 -8.66 32.41
CA SER A 216 4.19 -7.33 32.93
C SER A 216 4.44 -6.29 31.84
N LYS A 217 4.44 -6.69 30.56
CA LYS A 217 4.64 -5.79 29.42
C LYS A 217 3.53 -4.75 29.41
N LYS A 218 3.93 -3.48 29.49
CA LYS A 218 3.04 -2.33 29.38
C LYS A 218 2.59 -2.16 27.93
N LEU A 219 1.27 -2.12 27.74
CA LEU A 219 0.63 -1.79 26.46
C LEU A 219 0.33 -0.29 26.36
N SER A 220 0.22 0.38 27.50
CA SER A 220 0.18 1.83 27.66
C SER A 220 0.65 2.19 29.07
N ALA A 221 0.58 3.47 29.45
CA ALA A 221 0.97 3.91 30.80
C ALA A 221 0.29 3.07 31.90
N ASN A 222 -0.99 2.72 31.70
CA ASN A 222 -1.82 2.15 32.74
C ASN A 222 -2.27 0.71 32.53
N PHE A 223 -2.01 0.12 31.37
CA PHE A 223 -2.46 -1.23 31.03
C PHE A 223 -1.30 -2.14 30.65
N THR A 224 -1.40 -3.40 31.03
CA THR A 224 -0.44 -4.48 30.78
C THR A 224 -1.10 -5.64 30.03
N VAL A 225 -0.30 -6.52 29.42
CA VAL A 225 -0.81 -7.69 28.70
C VAL A 225 -1.68 -8.59 29.60
N LYS A 226 -1.29 -8.80 30.86
CA LYS A 226 -2.01 -9.70 31.77
C LYS A 226 -3.48 -9.31 31.99
N GLU A 227 -3.80 -8.01 31.95
CA GLU A 227 -5.16 -7.50 32.16
C GLU A 227 -6.12 -7.88 31.03
N PHE A 228 -5.60 -8.19 29.84
CA PHE A 228 -6.40 -8.64 28.69
C PHE A 228 -6.44 -10.17 28.56
N ALA A 229 -5.67 -10.90 29.36
CA ALA A 229 -5.55 -12.35 29.22
C ALA A 229 -6.87 -13.06 29.54
N CYS A 230 -7.14 -14.15 28.81
CA CYS A 230 -8.28 -15.00 29.09
C CYS A 230 -8.17 -15.61 30.51
N SER A 231 -9.30 -15.73 31.18
CA SER A 231 -9.39 -16.28 32.55
C SER A 231 -9.40 -17.81 32.60
N ASP A 232 -9.41 -18.49 31.44
CA ASP A 232 -9.37 -19.94 31.32
C ASP A 232 -7.97 -20.56 31.52
N GLY A 233 -6.97 -19.74 31.81
CA GLY A 233 -5.59 -20.19 32.01
C GLY A 233 -4.77 -20.32 30.72
N SER A 234 -5.34 -20.03 29.55
CA SER A 234 -4.60 -20.04 28.29
C SER A 234 -3.46 -19.02 28.25
N ASP A 235 -2.42 -19.35 27.47
CA ASP A 235 -1.24 -18.49 27.32
C ASP A 235 -1.44 -17.41 26.26
N ALA A 236 -2.20 -17.67 25.20
CA ALA A 236 -2.40 -16.70 24.12
C ALA A 236 -3.20 -15.48 24.62
N VAL A 237 -2.71 -14.29 24.31
CA VAL A 237 -3.41 -13.02 24.55
C VAL A 237 -3.41 -12.22 23.27
N LEU A 238 -4.59 -11.96 22.69
CA LEU A 238 -4.74 -11.10 21.53
C LEU A 238 -5.26 -9.74 21.98
N VAL A 239 -4.58 -8.66 21.59
CA VAL A 239 -5.00 -7.30 21.93
C VAL A 239 -4.80 -6.35 20.77
N ALA A 240 -5.86 -5.66 20.37
CA ALA A 240 -5.80 -4.55 19.45
C ALA A 240 -5.15 -3.33 20.11
N PRO A 241 -4.07 -2.73 19.56
CA PRO A 241 -3.51 -1.48 20.07
C PRO A 241 -4.54 -0.35 20.16
N ARG A 242 -5.47 -0.29 19.20
CA ARG A 242 -6.58 0.68 19.20
C ARG A 242 -7.48 0.56 20.43
N LEU A 243 -7.78 -0.66 20.87
CA LEU A 243 -8.55 -0.89 22.11
C LEU A 243 -7.80 -0.31 23.31
N VAL A 244 -6.49 -0.57 23.42
CA VAL A 244 -5.67 -0.04 24.52
C VAL A 244 -5.70 1.49 24.55
N MET A 245 -5.62 2.14 23.38
CA MET A 245 -5.72 3.61 23.29
C MET A 245 -7.08 4.12 23.79
N VAL A 246 -8.19 3.51 23.38
CA VAL A 246 -9.54 3.88 23.84
C VAL A 246 -9.65 3.74 25.35
N LEU A 247 -9.21 2.62 25.92
CA LEU A 247 -9.24 2.40 27.37
C LEU A 247 -8.34 3.39 28.12
N GLN A 248 -7.19 3.76 27.56
CA GLN A 248 -6.31 4.77 28.12
C GLN A 248 -6.95 6.16 28.08
N SER A 249 -7.66 6.53 27.01
CA SER A 249 -8.43 7.77 26.93
C SER A 249 -9.55 7.83 27.95
N ILE A 250 -10.30 6.73 28.14
CA ILE A 250 -11.33 6.60 29.18
C ILE A 250 -10.72 6.82 30.57
N ARG A 251 -9.61 6.13 30.87
CA ARG A 251 -8.91 6.28 32.14
C ARG A 251 -8.46 7.72 32.39
N SER A 252 -7.90 8.36 31.36
CA SER A 252 -7.36 9.72 31.46
C SER A 252 -8.47 10.76 31.66
N HIS A 253 -9.59 10.61 30.95
CA HIS A 253 -10.75 11.49 31.06
C HIS A 253 -11.36 11.47 32.46
N PHE A 254 -11.65 10.28 32.99
CA PHE A 254 -12.27 10.19 34.32
C PHE A 254 -11.27 10.40 35.46
N GLY A 255 -9.96 10.28 35.20
CA GLY A 255 -8.93 10.35 36.23
C GLY A 255 -9.04 9.23 37.29
N LYS A 256 -9.73 8.13 36.95
CA LYS A 256 -10.07 7.02 37.87
C LYS A 256 -9.58 5.69 37.33
N ALA A 257 -9.38 4.73 38.23
CA ALA A 257 -8.96 3.38 37.87
C ALA A 257 -9.98 2.71 36.92
N VAL A 258 -9.46 2.09 35.87
CA VAL A 258 -10.23 1.29 34.91
C VAL A 258 -9.81 -0.17 35.09
N THR A 259 -10.77 -1.01 35.46
CA THR A 259 -10.59 -2.45 35.63
C THR A 259 -11.15 -3.17 34.43
N ILE A 260 -10.36 -4.06 33.82
CA ILE A 260 -10.81 -4.96 32.75
C ILE A 260 -11.35 -6.24 33.41
N ASN A 261 -12.66 -6.45 33.35
CA ASN A 261 -13.29 -7.67 33.83
C ASN A 261 -13.08 -8.82 32.84
N SER A 262 -13.09 -8.51 31.54
CA SER A 262 -12.88 -9.48 30.48
C SER A 262 -12.27 -8.82 29.24
N GLY A 263 -11.06 -9.23 28.86
CA GLY A 263 -10.41 -8.85 27.61
C GLY A 263 -10.58 -9.92 26.52
N TYR A 264 -9.47 -10.50 26.06
CA TYR A 264 -9.45 -11.60 25.11
C TYR A 264 -10.14 -12.85 25.67
N ARG A 265 -10.93 -13.53 24.83
CA ARG A 265 -11.50 -14.85 25.13
C ARG A 265 -11.04 -15.85 24.09
N THR A 266 -10.64 -17.04 24.53
CA THR A 266 -10.52 -18.18 23.62
C THR A 266 -11.91 -18.56 23.07
N PRO A 267 -12.00 -19.20 21.90
CA PRO A 267 -13.26 -19.70 21.38
C PRO A 267 -14.01 -20.60 22.38
N GLN A 268 -13.27 -21.44 23.12
CA GLN A 268 -13.81 -22.35 24.13
C GLN A 268 -14.41 -21.57 25.31
N LYS A 269 -13.69 -20.59 25.86
CA LYS A 269 -14.20 -19.75 26.94
C LYS A 269 -15.43 -18.95 26.49
N ASN A 270 -15.39 -18.40 25.28
CA ASN A 270 -16.52 -17.64 24.73
C ASN A 270 -17.77 -18.51 24.59
N ALA A 271 -17.64 -19.74 24.06
CA ALA A 271 -18.76 -20.68 23.98
C ALA A 271 -19.30 -21.05 25.38
N ALA A 272 -18.41 -21.30 26.35
CA ALA A 272 -18.80 -21.69 27.70
C ALA A 272 -19.58 -20.60 28.46
N VAL A 273 -19.39 -19.32 28.12
CA VAL A 273 -20.14 -18.19 28.72
C VAL A 273 -21.34 -17.75 27.87
N GLY A 274 -21.71 -18.52 26.83
CA GLY A 274 -22.82 -18.18 25.94
C GLY A 274 -22.54 -16.97 25.04
N GLY A 275 -21.27 -16.67 24.76
CA GLY A 275 -20.88 -15.56 23.90
C GLY A 275 -21.26 -15.78 22.44
N ALA A 276 -21.47 -14.69 21.70
CA ALA A 276 -21.80 -14.74 20.28
C ALA A 276 -20.69 -15.43 19.45
N ALA A 277 -21.09 -16.12 18.37
CA ALA A 277 -20.16 -16.86 17.49
C ALA A 277 -19.11 -15.96 16.81
N GLN A 278 -19.39 -14.66 16.64
CA GLN A 278 -18.48 -13.66 16.08
C GLN A 278 -18.18 -12.56 17.11
N SER A 279 -17.92 -12.96 18.36
CA SER A 279 -17.64 -12.06 19.49
C SER A 279 -16.32 -11.31 19.31
N GLN A 280 -16.35 -9.98 19.50
CA GLN A 280 -15.16 -9.14 19.44
C GLN A 280 -14.10 -9.50 20.52
N HIS A 281 -14.51 -10.13 21.63
CA HIS A 281 -13.55 -10.67 22.60
C HIS A 281 -12.68 -11.78 22.01
N CYS A 282 -13.21 -12.58 21.09
CA CYS A 282 -12.44 -13.66 20.43
C CYS A 282 -11.42 -13.11 19.42
N TYR A 283 -11.55 -11.86 19.00
CA TYR A 283 -10.64 -11.20 18.07
C TYR A 283 -9.61 -10.31 18.77
N GLY A 284 -9.68 -10.18 20.10
CA GLY A 284 -8.80 -9.28 20.86
C GLY A 284 -9.15 -7.80 20.70
N THR A 285 -10.36 -7.49 20.22
CA THR A 285 -10.83 -6.13 19.90
C THR A 285 -11.82 -5.58 20.92
N ALA A 286 -12.16 -6.33 21.97
CA ALA A 286 -13.12 -5.91 23.00
C ALA A 286 -12.59 -6.04 24.43
N ALA A 287 -13.13 -5.18 25.31
CA ALA A 287 -12.99 -5.28 26.75
C ALA A 287 -14.31 -4.91 27.46
N ASP A 288 -14.65 -5.70 28.46
CA ASP A 288 -15.68 -5.36 29.44
C ASP A 288 -14.99 -4.63 30.61
N ILE A 289 -15.34 -3.36 30.85
CA ILE A 289 -14.61 -2.49 31.78
C ILE A 289 -15.50 -1.89 32.87
N VAL A 290 -14.88 -1.59 34.01
CA VAL A 290 -15.46 -0.80 35.10
C VAL A 290 -14.54 0.37 35.39
N VAL A 291 -15.11 1.58 35.41
CA VAL A 291 -14.40 2.78 35.88
C VAL A 291 -14.84 3.04 37.32
N LYS A 292 -13.89 3.06 38.26
CA LYS A 292 -14.19 3.14 39.71
C LYS A 292 -15.12 4.32 40.01
N GLY A 293 -16.31 4.06 40.55
CA GLY A 293 -17.25 5.12 40.95
C GLY A 293 -17.78 5.97 39.80
N VAL A 294 -17.93 5.41 38.61
CA VAL A 294 -18.59 6.03 37.45
C VAL A 294 -19.61 5.03 36.91
N ALA A 295 -20.83 5.50 36.64
CA ALA A 295 -21.89 4.62 36.17
C ALA A 295 -21.60 4.13 34.74
N PRO A 296 -21.97 2.89 34.36
CA PRO A 296 -21.73 2.36 33.02
C PRO A 296 -22.23 3.25 31.89
N ALA A 297 -23.38 3.91 32.08
CA ALA A 297 -23.94 4.86 31.11
C ALA A 297 -23.06 6.10 30.88
N GLN A 298 -22.39 6.60 31.93
CA GLN A 298 -21.47 7.73 31.81
C GLN A 298 -20.18 7.33 31.09
N VAL A 299 -19.66 6.14 31.38
CA VAL A 299 -18.51 5.58 30.66
C VAL A 299 -18.84 5.37 29.19
N ALA A 300 -20.03 4.82 28.89
CA ALA A 300 -20.50 4.61 27.54
C ALA A 300 -20.69 5.92 26.76
N ALA A 301 -21.23 6.96 27.41
CA ALA A 301 -21.37 8.28 26.80
C ALA A 301 -20.02 8.85 26.35
N TYR A 302 -18.99 8.79 27.21
CA TYR A 302 -17.66 9.24 26.84
C TYR A 302 -17.00 8.33 25.79
N ALA A 303 -17.16 7.01 25.91
CA ALA A 303 -16.68 6.07 24.89
C ALA A 303 -17.26 6.38 23.51
N ARG A 304 -18.54 6.76 23.45
CA ARG A 304 -19.23 7.17 22.22
C ARG A 304 -18.78 8.55 21.72
N GLU A 305 -18.39 9.47 22.61
CA GLU A 305 -17.81 10.76 22.23
C GLU A 305 -16.48 10.59 21.48
N ILE A 306 -15.59 9.71 21.97
CA ILE A 306 -14.29 9.44 21.33
C ILE A 306 -14.35 8.42 20.19
N MET A 307 -15.49 7.75 20.02
CA MET A 307 -15.79 6.81 18.92
C MET A 307 -17.15 7.16 18.29
N PRO A 308 -17.29 8.32 17.61
CA PRO A 308 -18.61 8.84 17.22
C PRO A 308 -19.35 7.97 16.20
N ASP A 309 -18.61 7.39 15.26
CA ASP A 309 -19.09 6.68 14.06
C ASP A 309 -18.50 5.27 13.89
N TRP A 310 -17.71 4.79 14.86
CA TRP A 310 -17.13 3.45 14.89
C TRP A 310 -17.21 2.81 16.28
N GLY A 311 -16.78 1.55 16.40
CA GLY A 311 -16.70 0.83 17.67
C GLY A 311 -18.04 0.37 18.24
N GLY A 312 -17.97 -0.67 19.07
CA GLY A 312 -19.11 -1.17 19.84
C GLY A 312 -19.11 -0.63 21.27
N VAL A 313 -20.26 -0.13 21.72
CA VAL A 313 -20.47 0.31 23.09
C VAL A 313 -21.73 -0.35 23.65
N GLY A 314 -21.56 -1.17 24.68
CA GLY A 314 -22.66 -1.87 25.36
C GLY A 314 -22.79 -1.43 26.81
N ILE A 315 -24.00 -1.13 27.26
CA ILE A 315 -24.27 -0.74 28.66
C ILE A 315 -24.89 -1.93 29.40
N TYR A 316 -24.21 -2.44 30.44
CA TYR A 316 -24.68 -3.54 31.29
C TYR A 316 -24.94 -3.03 32.71
N GLU A 317 -26.06 -2.31 32.90
CA GLU A 317 -26.35 -1.62 34.16
C GLU A 317 -26.46 -2.58 35.35
N ARG A 318 -27.12 -3.74 35.15
CA ARG A 318 -27.33 -4.72 36.22
C ARG A 318 -26.02 -5.39 36.67
N GLN A 319 -25.12 -5.64 35.72
CA GLN A 319 -23.81 -6.24 35.97
C GLN A 319 -22.73 -5.20 36.30
N GLY A 320 -23.05 -3.90 36.17
CA GLY A 320 -22.20 -2.80 36.59
C GLY A 320 -20.99 -2.53 35.70
N PHE A 321 -21.02 -2.89 34.41
CA PHE A 321 -19.88 -2.68 33.50
C PHE A 321 -20.31 -2.09 32.15
N THR A 322 -19.32 -1.57 31.41
CA THR A 322 -19.47 -1.09 30.03
C THR A 322 -18.64 -1.98 29.11
N HIS A 323 -19.26 -2.46 28.05
CA HIS A 323 -18.56 -3.12 26.95
C HIS A 323 -18.00 -2.07 26.00
N VAL A 324 -16.74 -2.22 25.62
CA VAL A 324 -16.06 -1.36 24.65
C VAL A 324 -15.33 -2.25 23.65
N ASP A 325 -15.60 -2.09 22.37
CA ASP A 325 -14.86 -2.74 21.31
C ASP A 325 -14.55 -1.80 20.14
N VAL A 326 -13.52 -2.15 19.37
CA VAL A 326 -12.97 -1.29 18.31
C VAL A 326 -13.27 -1.78 16.88
N ARG A 327 -14.38 -2.53 16.69
CA ARG A 327 -14.88 -2.87 15.35
C ARG A 327 -15.10 -1.61 14.50
N GLU A 328 -15.04 -1.67 13.18
CA GLU A 328 -15.27 -0.43 12.40
C GLU A 328 -16.71 0.06 12.48
N ILE A 329 -17.68 -0.85 12.39
CA ILE A 329 -19.08 -0.43 12.33
C ILE A 329 -19.59 -0.11 13.72
N LYS A 330 -20.07 1.12 13.89
CA LYS A 330 -20.76 1.56 15.09
C LYS A 330 -21.85 0.57 15.51
N ALA A 331 -21.78 0.11 16.75
CA ALA A 331 -22.82 -0.69 17.37
C ALA A 331 -23.08 -0.18 18.80
N ASP A 332 -24.35 0.04 19.13
CA ASP A 332 -24.78 0.44 20.47
C ASP A 332 -25.85 -0.53 20.96
N TRP A 333 -25.76 -0.98 22.21
CA TRP A 333 -26.79 -1.82 22.81
C TRP A 333 -26.86 -1.66 24.33
N LYS A 334 -27.97 -2.11 24.90
CA LYS A 334 -28.13 -2.30 26.34
C LYS A 334 -28.17 -3.81 26.61
N GLY A 335 -27.24 -4.28 27.42
CA GLY A 335 -27.21 -5.65 27.90
C GLY A 335 -28.33 -5.90 28.91
N ALA A 336 -28.90 -7.11 28.86
CA ALA A 336 -29.94 -7.55 29.79
C ALA A 336 -29.38 -7.90 31.18
#